data_AF-A0A426Y996-F1
#
_entry.id   AF-A0A426Y996-F1
#
_cell.length_a   1.000
_cell.length_b   1.000
_cell.length_c   1.000
_cell.angle_alpha   90.00
_cell.angle_beta   90.00
_cell.angle_gamma   90.00
#
_symmetry.space_group_name_H-M   'P 1'
#
loop_
_entity.id
_entity.type
_entity.pdbx_description
1 polymer ?
#
loop_
_entity_poly.entity_id
_entity_poly.type
_entity_poly.pdbx_seq_one_letter_code
_entity_poly.pdbx_strand_id
1 'polypeptide(L)' 'MSCNGCRVLRKGCSDDRSIRSCLRWIKSPESQANATVFLAKFYGRAGLMNLINAGPDHLRPGRYNYRVYHF' A
#
# COMPACT_ATOMS: atom_id res chain seq x y z
N MET A 1 14.43 0.12 3.75
CA MET A 1 14.15 -0.94 2.74
C MET A 1 12.74 -0.76 2.20
N SER A 2 12.55 -0.71 0.87
CA SER A 2 11.25 -0.56 0.20
C SER A 2 10.58 -1.92 -0.04
N CYS A 3 9.26 -2.03 0.10
CA CYS A 3 8.55 -3.28 -0.20
C CYS A 3 8.48 -3.55 -1.70
N ASN A 4 8.23 -4.81 -2.09
CA ASN A 4 8.19 -5.20 -3.50
C ASN A 4 7.08 -4.51 -4.28
N GLY A 5 5.95 -4.20 -3.63
CA GLY A 5 4.88 -3.45 -4.27
C GLY A 5 5.26 -2.01 -4.61
N CYS A 6 5.89 -1.29 -3.67
CA CYS A 6 6.41 0.05 -3.96
C CYS A 6 7.48 0.01 -5.05
N ARG A 7 8.28 -1.07 -5.12
CA ARG A 7 9.28 -1.29 -6.17
C ARG A 7 8.63 -1.49 -7.56
N VAL A 8 7.57 -2.29 -7.65
CA VAL A 8 6.76 -2.48 -8.86
C VAL A 8 6.14 -1.15 -9.33
N LEU A 9 5.66 -0.34 -8.39
CA LEU A 9 5.05 0.96 -8.68
C LEU A 9 6.06 2.10 -8.88
N ARG A 10 7.38 1.80 -8.80
CA ARG A 10 8.48 2.79 -8.87
C ARG A 10 8.27 3.97 -7.92
N LYS A 11 7.82 3.67 -6.69
CA LYS A 11 7.45 4.62 -5.65
C LYS A 11 8.32 4.46 -4.41
N GLY A 12 8.63 5.57 -3.75
CA GLY A 12 9.26 5.56 -2.45
C GLY A 12 8.34 4.92 -1.41
N CYS A 13 8.81 3.87 -0.74
CA CYS A 13 8.03 3.18 0.28
C CYS A 13 7.84 4.01 1.58
N SER A 14 8.60 5.12 1.71
CA SER A 14 8.51 6.08 2.83
C SER A 14 7.36 7.07 2.64
N ASP A 15 7.10 7.48 1.39
CA ASP A 15 6.04 8.44 1.05
C ASP A 15 4.68 7.76 0.95
N ASP A 16 4.66 6.46 0.61
CA ASP A 16 3.45 5.69 0.37
C ASP A 16 3.21 4.63 1.46
N ARG A 17 3.04 5.10 2.71
CA ARG A 17 2.75 4.22 3.87
C ARG A 17 1.48 3.38 3.68
N SER A 18 0.52 3.91 2.90
CA SER A 18 -0.72 3.24 2.53
C SER A 18 -0.45 1.96 1.72
N ILE A 19 0.38 2.04 0.67
CA ILE A 19 0.77 0.86 -0.14
C ILE A 19 1.50 -0.17 0.72
N ARG A 20 2.49 0.30 1.52
CA ARG A 20 3.29 -0.59 2.36
C ARG A 20 2.42 -1.40 3.31
N SER A 21 1.38 -0.81 3.86
CA SER A 21 0.51 -1.49 4.79
C SER A 21 -0.57 -2.31 4.08
N CYS A 22 -1.11 -1.84 2.95
CA CYS A 22 -2.03 -2.62 2.10
C CYS A 22 -1.41 -3.91 1.59
N LEU A 23 -0.09 -3.96 1.45
CA LEU A 23 0.63 -5.12 0.94
C LEU A 23 1.43 -5.86 2.03
N ARG A 24 1.33 -5.43 3.30
CA ARG A 24 2.08 -6.02 4.42
C ARG A 24 1.62 -7.42 4.78
N TRP A 25 0.35 -7.71 4.57
CA TRP A 25 -0.24 -9.02 4.87
C TRP A 25 0.25 -10.12 3.92
N ILE A 26 0.76 -9.75 2.74
CA ILE A 26 1.36 -10.68 1.78
C ILE A 26 2.81 -10.94 2.20
N LYS A 27 3.04 -12.04 2.93
CA LYS A 27 4.36 -12.38 3.50
C LYS A 27 5.39 -12.77 2.43
N SER A 28 4.96 -13.39 1.34
CA SER A 28 5.85 -13.79 0.25
C SER A 28 6.24 -12.58 -0.60
N PRO A 29 7.54 -12.26 -0.74
CA PRO A 29 8.03 -11.17 -1.59
C PRO A 29 7.53 -11.26 -3.04
N GLU A 30 7.47 -12.47 -3.57
CA GLU A 30 7.11 -12.77 -4.94
C GLU A 30 5.59 -12.67 -5.15
N SER A 31 4.80 -13.20 -4.20
CA SER A 31 3.34 -12.99 -4.20
C SER A 31 2.99 -11.51 -4.07
N GLN A 32 3.74 -10.74 -3.27
CA GLN A 32 3.54 -9.31 -3.10
C GLN A 32 3.79 -8.56 -4.43
N ALA A 33 4.86 -8.91 -5.13
CA ALA A 33 5.18 -8.34 -6.44
C ALA A 33 4.11 -8.69 -7.48
N ASN A 34 3.76 -9.97 -7.60
CA ASN A 34 2.78 -10.47 -8.57
C ASN A 34 1.38 -9.87 -8.35
N ALA A 35 0.92 -9.81 -7.10
CA ALA A 35 -0.33 -9.16 -6.76
C ALA A 35 -0.31 -7.67 -7.11
N THR A 36 0.80 -6.97 -6.85
CA THR A 36 0.92 -5.55 -7.21
C THR A 36 0.93 -5.34 -8.73
N VAL A 37 1.63 -6.18 -9.48
CA VAL A 37 1.63 -6.15 -10.96
C VAL A 37 0.22 -6.38 -11.50
N PHE A 38 -0.47 -7.39 -10.96
CA PHE A 38 -1.84 -7.71 -11.35
C PHE A 38 -2.78 -6.53 -11.09
N LEU A 39 -2.77 -5.99 -9.87
CA LEU A 39 -3.61 -4.85 -9.48
C LEU A 39 -3.30 -3.60 -10.30
N ALA A 40 -2.02 -3.32 -10.57
CA ALA A 40 -1.59 -2.16 -11.35
C ALA A 40 -1.98 -2.30 -12.84
N LYS A 41 -2.01 -3.53 -13.38
CA LYS A 41 -2.52 -3.80 -14.73
C LYS A 41 -4.04 -3.69 -14.80
N PHE A 42 -4.76 -4.22 -13.80
CA PHE A 42 -6.22 -4.26 -13.80
C PHE A 42 -6.85 -2.88 -13.57
N TYR A 43 -6.41 -2.15 -12.56
CA TYR A 43 -6.96 -0.83 -12.21
C TYR A 43 -6.21 0.34 -12.87
N GLY A 44 -5.06 0.08 -13.49
CA GLY A 44 -4.10 1.13 -13.83
C GLY A 44 -3.42 1.72 -12.58
N ARG A 45 -2.32 2.45 -12.79
CA ARG A 45 -1.58 3.08 -11.67
C ARG A 45 -2.45 4.05 -10.87
N ALA A 46 -3.18 4.93 -11.55
CA ALA A 46 -4.03 5.93 -10.90
C ALA A 46 -5.23 5.30 -10.19
N GLY A 47 -5.89 4.31 -10.81
CA GLY A 47 -7.01 3.60 -10.20
C GLY A 47 -6.60 2.81 -8.96
N LEU A 48 -5.45 2.13 -9.01
CA LEU A 48 -4.91 1.44 -7.83
C LEU A 48 -4.61 2.42 -6.68
N MET A 49 -4.00 3.56 -6.98
CA MET A 49 -3.73 4.59 -5.96
C MET A 49 -5.02 5.18 -5.38
N ASN A 50 -6.02 5.43 -6.21
CA ASN A 50 -7.32 5.90 -5.77
C ASN A 50 -8.01 4.85 -4.89
N LEU A 51 -7.97 3.57 -5.26
CA LEU A 51 -8.53 2.47 -4.46
C LEU A 51 -7.87 2.36 -3.08
N ILE A 52 -6.54 2.41 -3.02
CA ILE A 52 -5.78 2.39 -1.76
C ILE A 52 -6.11 3.62 -0.90
N ASN A 53 -6.41 4.76 -1.53
CA ASN A 53 -6.74 6.00 -0.83
C ASN A 53 -8.24 6.18 -0.49
N ALA A 54 -9.13 5.45 -1.16
CA ALA A 54 -10.58 5.51 -0.98
C ALA A 54 -11.09 4.64 0.19
N GLY A 55 -10.23 3.79 0.76
CA GLY A 55 -10.58 3.01 1.95
C GLY A 55 -10.94 3.93 3.13
N PRO A 56 -11.91 3.54 3.99
CA PRO A 56 -12.21 4.27 5.23
C PRO A 56 -10.98 4.38 6.13
N ASP A 57 -10.75 5.51 6.80
CA ASP A 57 -9.50 5.76 7.55
C ASP A 57 -9.19 4.71 8.63
N HIS A 58 -10.20 4.04 9.17
CA HIS A 58 -10.07 2.94 10.13
C HIS A 58 -9.76 1.57 9.48
N LEU A 59 -10.08 1.40 8.20
CA LEU A 59 -9.76 0.20 7.40
C LEU A 59 -8.54 0.38 6.51
N ARG A 60 -8.08 1.62 6.31
CA ARG A 60 -6.84 1.93 5.59
C ARG A 60 -5.69 1.25 6.30
N PRO A 61 -5.12 0.20 5.72
CA PRO A 61 -3.92 -0.37 6.27
C PRO A 61 -2.89 0.75 6.22
N GLY A 62 -2.34 1.14 7.37
CA GLY A 62 -1.21 2.07 7.45
C GLY A 62 -1.54 3.50 7.88
N ARG A 63 -2.81 3.82 8.12
CA ARG A 63 -3.24 5.04 8.84
C ARG A 63 -3.49 4.79 10.34
N TYR A 64 -2.73 3.89 10.96
CA TYR A 64 -2.56 3.97 12.41
C TYR A 64 -1.67 5.19 12.70
N ASN A 65 -2.30 6.37 12.73
CA ASN A 65 -1.80 7.48 13.51
C ASN A 65 -1.80 7.00 14.96
N TYR A 66 -0.67 6.49 15.43
CA TYR A 66 -0.36 6.42 16.86
C TYR A 66 -0.13 7.82 17.45
N ARG A 67 -0.68 8.90 16.86
CA ARG A 67 -0.93 10.12 17.61
C ARG A 67 -2.17 9.87 18.45
N VAL A 68 -1.87 9.13 19.52
CA VAL A 68 -2.61 8.97 20.75
C VAL A 68 -3.38 10.26 21.04
N TYR A 69 -4.64 10.06 21.38
CA TYR A 69 -5.40 10.91 22.28
C TYR A 69 -4.56 11.18 23.54
N HIS A 70 -3.67 12.17 23.47
CA HIS A 70 -3.10 12.82 24.64
C HIS A 70 -3.80 14.17 24.76
N PHE A 71 -4.94 14.14 25.43
CA PHE A 71 -5.39 15.20 26.32
C PHE A 71 -5.64 14.54 27.68
#